data_AF-A0A1S8YDD6-F1
#
_entry.id   AF-A0A1S8YDD6-F1
#
_cell.length_a   1.000
_cell.length_b   1.000
_cell.length_c   1.000
_cell.angle_alpha   90.00
_cell.angle_beta   90.00
_cell.angle_gamma   90.00
#
_symmetry.space_group_name_H-M   'P 1'
#
loop_
_entity.id
_entity.type
_entity.pdbx_description
1 polymer ?
#
loop_
_entity_poly.entity_id
_entity_poly.type
_entity_poly.pdbx_seq_one_letter_code
_entity_poly.pdbx_strand_id
1 'polypeptide(L)'
;MKFFGKALLTLLILFLLVLLALYILLQTRWGASWIGRTISNNTSYQLSLSKMEHNFSSPSHLLLDDVTFGRKGQTPTLVAKQVDLGLGLIQFSNPLHFAAIRLDQGSLNISEKSATLPLSAEQLQLTQMAVNSPQFVLPLKAEKVTGAVSPWHPRAGNFIGDDANFQFSAGSLNLAGIDGTNLLVQGKLANNRLILSNVGADVARGSLTGSAERDAEGNWNVSRLQLSSLRFQTTRSLSAFFAPIFALPSLHIDRLDVTGARLQGPNWAASDLNFSLKDLTLHNGDWQSDDGSLSLNASSFVKGGLLLNDPIINMTFSPQGINLTQFSSRWVNGLIRAAGSWSRSDKKLTLNDLAFAGLEYTLPVDWREIWMKPLPSWLESVEISHFSANNNLIIDINPDFPFQMTALEGNGNSLLLAKDRQWGIWGGTLSFNAAEATFNRVDIRHPSIALTANDSQINVTEMSAFAQKGLLEAKAILTQTPQRQLSLRLSGRGVPLDELVNWGWPALPLRGDGNLSLDLSASLAAGEPLSQSASGTLSASQDDKTINQTMSKGVVRAQ
;
A
#
# COMPACT_ATOMS: atom_id res chain seq x y z
N MET A 1 -76.08 17.41 51.84
CA MET A 1 -75.13 17.76 50.75
C MET A 1 -73.84 18.45 51.23
N LYS A 2 -73.85 19.34 52.25
CA LYS A 2 -72.62 20.04 52.74
C LYS A 2 -71.62 19.16 53.52
N PHE A 3 -72.05 18.09 54.17
CA PHE A 3 -71.16 17.19 54.95
C PHE A 3 -70.33 16.27 54.03
N PHE A 4 -70.97 15.62 53.05
CA PHE A 4 -70.28 14.80 52.04
C PHE A 4 -69.27 15.61 51.21
N GLY A 5 -69.61 16.84 50.83
CA GLY A 5 -68.67 17.73 50.13
C GLY A 5 -67.43 18.10 50.96
N LYS A 6 -67.59 18.36 52.26
CA LYS A 6 -66.46 18.62 53.17
C LYS A 6 -65.59 17.37 53.39
N ALA A 7 -66.20 16.19 53.51
CA ALA A 7 -65.47 14.93 53.64
C ALA A 7 -64.68 14.59 52.37
N LEU A 8 -65.30 14.73 51.19
CA LEU A 8 -64.64 14.52 49.89
C LEU A 8 -63.48 15.51 49.68
N LEU A 9 -63.69 16.80 49.99
CA LEU A 9 -62.64 17.82 49.90
C LEU A 9 -61.48 17.53 50.85
N THR A 10 -61.77 17.10 52.08
CA THR A 10 -60.73 16.73 53.05
C THR A 10 -59.93 15.53 52.55
N LEU A 11 -60.60 14.52 51.98
CA LEU A 11 -59.95 13.34 51.40
C LEU A 11 -59.09 13.72 50.17
N LEU A 12 -59.57 14.62 49.32
CA LEU A 12 -58.81 15.15 48.18
C LEU A 12 -57.56 15.91 48.64
N ILE A 13 -57.69 16.79 49.65
CA ILE A 13 -56.55 17.54 50.20
C ILE A 13 -55.54 16.57 50.82
N LEU A 14 -55.99 15.58 51.60
CA LEU A 14 -55.12 14.59 52.22
C LEU A 14 -54.41 13.75 51.15
N PHE A 15 -55.12 13.37 50.09
CA PHE A 15 -54.53 12.69 48.93
C PHE A 15 -53.47 13.56 48.23
N LEU A 16 -53.74 14.84 47.98
CA LEU A 16 -52.77 15.77 47.40
C LEU A 16 -51.54 15.97 48.31
N LEU A 17 -51.74 16.02 49.63
CA LEU A 17 -50.65 16.15 50.59
C LEU A 17 -49.78 14.89 50.60
N VAL A 18 -50.39 13.70 50.51
CA VAL A 18 -49.67 12.43 50.34
C VAL A 18 -48.88 12.43 49.03
N LEU A 19 -49.49 12.86 47.91
CA LEU A 19 -48.78 12.97 46.63
C LEU A 19 -47.60 13.94 46.71
N LEU A 20 -47.77 15.09 47.36
CA LEU A 20 -46.70 16.06 47.57
C LEU A 20 -45.58 15.50 48.45
N ALA A 21 -45.92 14.78 49.53
CA ALA A 21 -44.95 14.14 50.39
C ALA A 21 -44.17 13.04 49.64
N LEU A 22 -44.85 12.22 48.84
CA LEU A 22 -44.22 11.22 47.97
C LEU A 22 -43.32 11.89 46.92
N TYR A 23 -43.78 12.97 46.29
CA TYR A 23 -42.99 13.76 45.34
C TYR A 23 -41.69 14.26 45.97
N ILE A 24 -41.76 14.84 47.17
CA ILE A 24 -40.57 15.32 47.89
C ILE A 24 -39.65 14.14 48.26
N LEU A 25 -40.22 13.03 48.76
CA LEU A 25 -39.44 11.84 49.14
C LEU A 25 -38.70 11.22 47.95
N LEU A 26 -39.33 11.18 46.76
CA LEU A 26 -38.71 10.67 45.53
C LEU A 26 -37.47 11.47 45.12
N GLN A 27 -37.44 12.78 45.43
CA GLN A 27 -36.29 13.64 45.15
C GLN A 27 -35.15 13.54 46.19
N THR A 28 -35.35 12.81 47.29
CA THR A 28 -34.30 12.56 48.28
C THR A 28 -33.41 11.38 47.88
N ARG A 29 -32.24 11.27 48.53
CA ARG A 29 -31.34 10.09 48.39
C ARG A 29 -32.05 8.77 48.71
N TRP A 30 -33.01 8.79 49.64
CA TRP A 30 -33.81 7.61 49.98
C TRP A 30 -34.70 7.18 48.81
N GLY A 31 -35.38 8.12 48.17
CA GLY A 31 -36.21 7.89 46.98
C GLY A 31 -35.39 7.33 45.81
N ALA A 32 -34.26 7.97 45.50
CA ALA A 32 -33.32 7.52 44.48
C ALA A 32 -32.85 6.06 44.71
N SER A 33 -32.48 5.71 45.94
CA SER A 33 -32.10 4.35 46.33
C SER A 33 -33.25 3.35 46.24
N TRP A 34 -34.47 3.75 46.59
CA TRP A 34 -35.66 2.91 46.46
C TRP A 34 -35.97 2.59 44.99
N ILE A 35 -35.91 3.59 44.10
CA ILE A 35 -36.08 3.40 42.65
C ILE A 35 -35.01 2.46 42.09
N GLY A 36 -33.74 2.75 42.38
CA GLY A 36 -32.61 1.94 41.93
C GLY A 36 -32.75 0.47 42.35
N ARG A 37 -33.08 0.19 43.62
CA ARG A 37 -33.33 -1.17 44.12
C ARG A 37 -34.55 -1.84 43.48
N THR A 38 -35.64 -1.10 43.28
CA THR A 38 -36.86 -1.64 42.69
C THR A 38 -36.63 -2.08 41.24
N ILE A 39 -35.98 -1.25 40.43
CA ILE A 39 -35.61 -1.59 39.06
C ILE A 39 -34.60 -2.73 39.05
N SER A 40 -33.59 -2.65 39.93
CA SER A 40 -32.55 -3.68 40.02
C SER A 40 -33.09 -5.02 40.49
N ASN A 41 -34.13 -5.09 41.33
CA ASN A 41 -34.66 -6.39 41.80
C ASN A 41 -35.63 -7.01 40.80
N ASN A 42 -36.44 -6.19 40.12
CA ASN A 42 -37.53 -6.67 39.27
C ASN A 42 -37.15 -6.84 37.79
N THR A 43 -35.95 -6.41 37.38
CA THR A 43 -35.51 -6.50 35.98
C THR A 43 -34.15 -7.21 35.85
N SER A 44 -33.73 -7.50 34.61
CA SER A 44 -32.38 -7.97 34.29
C SER A 44 -31.32 -6.85 34.32
N TYR A 45 -31.77 -5.61 34.49
CA TYR A 45 -30.93 -4.43 34.58
C TYR A 45 -30.59 -4.10 36.04
N GLN A 46 -29.50 -3.36 36.22
CA GLN A 46 -29.07 -2.78 37.47
C GLN A 46 -29.01 -1.26 37.26
N LEU A 47 -29.68 -0.53 38.14
CA LEU A 47 -29.72 0.93 38.16
C LEU A 47 -29.33 1.42 39.55
N SER A 48 -28.39 2.35 39.59
CA SER A 48 -28.03 3.13 40.78
C SER A 48 -28.03 4.61 40.42
N LEU A 49 -28.51 5.44 41.33
CA LEU A 49 -28.49 6.90 41.25
C LEU A 49 -28.42 7.49 42.67
N SER A 50 -27.74 8.62 42.81
CA SER A 50 -27.60 9.33 44.09
C SER A 50 -28.81 10.21 44.39
N LYS A 51 -29.35 10.86 43.36
CA LYS A 51 -30.41 11.87 43.49
C LYS A 51 -31.26 11.92 42.22
N MET A 52 -32.53 12.28 42.39
CA MET A 52 -33.46 12.62 41.33
C MET A 52 -33.97 14.03 41.59
N GLU A 53 -33.95 14.90 40.60
CA GLU A 53 -34.44 16.28 40.70
C GLU A 53 -35.49 16.55 39.63
N HIS A 54 -36.58 17.19 40.05
CA HIS A 54 -37.62 17.68 39.16
C HIS A 54 -38.08 19.05 39.63
N ASN A 55 -38.14 20.01 38.72
CA ASN A 55 -38.49 21.40 39.02
C ASN A 55 -39.75 21.82 38.25
N PHE A 56 -40.70 22.45 38.92
CA PHE A 56 -41.92 22.98 38.30
C PHE A 56 -41.65 24.09 37.27
N SER A 57 -40.50 24.77 37.34
CA SER A 57 -40.07 25.74 36.31
C SER A 57 -39.63 25.07 35.01
N SER A 58 -39.29 23.78 35.04
CA SER A 58 -38.89 22.97 33.88
C SER A 58 -39.56 21.59 33.96
N PRO A 59 -40.91 21.51 33.88
CA PRO A 59 -41.67 20.30 34.21
C PRO A 59 -41.47 19.17 33.20
N SER A 60 -40.84 19.45 32.07
CA SER A 60 -40.47 18.47 31.05
C SER A 60 -39.11 17.82 31.29
N HIS A 61 -38.40 18.13 32.38
CA HIS A 61 -37.06 17.61 32.63
C HIS A 61 -36.97 16.88 33.96
N LEU A 62 -36.37 15.69 33.92
CA LEU A 62 -36.05 14.89 35.10
C LEU A 62 -34.54 14.65 35.15
N LEU A 63 -33.87 15.26 36.12
CA LEU A 63 -32.42 15.14 36.29
C LEU A 63 -32.09 14.02 37.26
N LEU A 64 -31.12 13.20 36.90
CA LEU A 64 -30.61 12.10 37.72
C LEU A 64 -29.10 12.27 37.91
N ASP A 65 -28.64 12.25 39.16
CA ASP A 65 -27.22 12.42 39.49
C ASP A 65 -26.55 11.08 39.84
N ASP A 66 -25.27 10.95 39.47
CA ASP A 66 -24.41 9.79 39.67
C ASP A 66 -25.05 8.47 39.19
N VAL A 67 -25.50 8.46 37.94
CA VAL A 67 -26.21 7.34 37.33
C VAL A 67 -25.23 6.26 36.93
N THR A 68 -25.48 5.04 37.40
CA THR A 68 -24.87 3.81 36.89
C THR A 68 -25.97 2.89 36.40
N PHE A 69 -25.92 2.53 35.12
CA PHE A 69 -26.91 1.67 34.48
C PHE A 69 -26.23 0.58 33.64
N GLY A 70 -26.71 -0.64 33.74
CA GLY A 70 -26.20 -1.77 32.95
C GLY A 70 -26.93 -3.06 33.25
N ARG A 71 -26.42 -4.17 32.73
CA ARG A 71 -26.96 -5.51 33.03
C ARG A 71 -26.31 -6.09 34.27
N LYS A 72 -27.09 -6.89 35.02
CA LYS A 72 -26.56 -7.64 36.17
C LYS A 72 -25.40 -8.54 35.74
N GLY A 73 -24.30 -8.49 36.49
CA GLY A 73 -23.12 -9.32 36.26
C GLY A 73 -22.28 -8.93 35.03
N GLN A 74 -22.56 -7.79 34.40
CA GLN A 74 -21.78 -7.25 33.27
C GLN A 74 -21.19 -5.89 33.62
N THR A 75 -20.21 -5.44 32.84
CA THR A 75 -19.70 -4.06 32.93
C THR A 75 -20.85 -3.08 32.71
N PRO A 76 -20.97 -2.01 33.53
CA PRO A 76 -22.02 -1.01 33.34
C PRO A 76 -22.01 -0.43 31.93
N THR A 77 -23.16 -0.42 31.28
CA THR A 77 -23.33 0.19 29.95
C THR A 77 -23.17 1.69 30.03
N LEU A 78 -23.67 2.31 31.09
CA LEU A 78 -23.61 3.74 31.34
C LEU A 78 -23.13 4.01 32.77
N VAL A 79 -22.17 4.91 32.88
CA VAL A 79 -21.82 5.63 34.10
C VAL A 79 -21.85 7.10 33.73
N ALA A 80 -22.63 7.94 34.39
CA ALA A 80 -22.71 9.36 34.10
C ALA A 80 -22.88 10.15 35.39
N LYS A 81 -22.23 11.30 35.47
CA LYS A 81 -22.40 12.23 36.59
C LYS A 81 -23.80 12.82 36.60
N GLN A 82 -24.35 13.10 35.43
CA GLN A 82 -25.73 13.56 35.29
C GLN A 82 -26.40 12.98 34.05
N VAL A 83 -27.69 12.65 34.20
CA VAL A 83 -28.59 12.26 33.11
C VAL A 83 -29.82 13.16 33.16
N ASP A 84 -30.09 13.88 32.07
CA ASP A 84 -31.30 14.67 31.90
C ASP A 84 -32.26 13.93 30.95
N LEU A 85 -33.42 13.56 31.49
CA LEU A 85 -34.50 12.90 30.76
C LEU A 85 -35.56 13.93 30.38
N GLY A 86 -35.59 14.29 29.10
CA GLY A 86 -36.61 15.12 28.49
C GLY A 86 -37.92 14.35 28.27
N LEU A 87 -38.97 14.81 28.93
CA LEU A 87 -40.33 14.28 28.86
C LEU A 87 -41.15 15.00 27.79
N GLY A 88 -42.03 14.27 27.13
CA GLY A 88 -43.02 14.77 26.18
C GLY A 88 -44.40 14.17 26.44
N LEU A 89 -45.32 14.34 25.48
CA LEU A 89 -46.66 13.74 25.56
C LEU A 89 -46.65 12.24 25.20
N ILE A 90 -45.63 11.79 24.48
CA ILE A 90 -45.49 10.40 24.02
C ILE A 90 -45.30 9.41 25.19
N GLN A 91 -44.87 9.88 26.35
CA GLN A 91 -44.71 9.07 27.56
C GLN A 91 -46.03 8.47 28.06
N PHE A 92 -47.18 9.09 27.72
CA PHE A 92 -48.49 8.55 28.07
C PHE A 92 -48.86 7.28 27.27
N SER A 93 -48.31 7.10 26.07
CA SER A 93 -48.52 5.90 25.24
C SER A 93 -47.31 4.96 25.24
N ASN A 94 -46.10 5.51 25.32
CA ASN A 94 -44.84 4.77 25.37
C ASN A 94 -43.94 5.32 26.50
N PRO A 95 -44.07 4.77 27.72
CA PRO A 95 -43.46 5.36 28.93
C PRO A 95 -41.93 5.35 28.97
N LEU A 96 -41.27 4.56 28.11
CA LEU A 96 -39.80 4.47 28.04
C LEU A 96 -39.23 5.15 26.79
N HIS A 97 -40.04 5.95 26.10
CA HIS A 97 -39.63 6.76 24.97
C HIS A 97 -39.57 8.23 25.37
N PHE A 98 -38.39 8.84 25.24
CA PHE A 98 -38.07 10.19 25.72
C PHE A 98 -38.00 11.20 24.57
N ALA A 99 -38.32 12.47 24.84
CA ALA A 99 -38.10 13.54 23.87
C ALA A 99 -36.59 13.78 23.69
N ALA A 100 -35.83 13.76 24.78
CA ALA A 100 -34.38 13.81 24.76
C ALA A 100 -33.79 13.01 25.92
N ILE A 101 -32.61 12.44 25.72
CA ILE A 101 -31.77 11.91 26.80
C ILE A 101 -30.41 12.58 26.66
N ARG A 102 -30.00 13.36 27.67
CA ARG A 102 -28.66 13.96 27.70
C ARG A 102 -27.82 13.29 28.78
N LEU A 103 -26.63 12.84 28.37
CA LEU A 103 -25.63 12.22 29.22
C LEU A 103 -24.46 13.18 29.40
N ASP A 104 -24.13 13.51 30.66
CA ASP A 104 -23.07 14.45 31.00
C ASP A 104 -22.00 13.79 31.86
N GLN A 105 -20.74 13.92 31.42
CA GLN A 105 -19.52 13.50 32.12
C GLN A 105 -19.55 12.06 32.66
N GLY A 106 -19.00 11.12 31.89
CA GLY A 106 -19.03 9.71 32.27
C GLY A 106 -18.50 8.77 31.20
N SER A 107 -18.94 7.52 31.20
CA SER A 107 -18.56 6.50 30.21
C SER A 107 -19.77 5.73 29.69
N LEU A 108 -19.77 5.48 28.38
CA LEU A 108 -20.69 4.61 27.67
C LEU A 108 -19.91 3.41 27.11
N ASN A 109 -20.25 2.20 27.56
CA ASN A 109 -19.64 0.95 27.10
C ASN A 109 -20.61 0.22 26.17
N ILE A 110 -20.33 0.28 24.87
CA ILE A 110 -21.13 -0.30 23.79
C ILE A 110 -20.57 -1.68 23.41
N SER A 111 -21.45 -2.64 23.14
CA SER A 111 -21.06 -3.95 22.57
C SER A 111 -22.12 -4.43 21.58
N GLU A 112 -21.70 -4.99 20.45
CA GLU A 112 -22.58 -5.61 19.43
C GLU A 112 -23.33 -6.84 19.95
N LYS A 113 -22.91 -7.40 21.08
CA LYS A 113 -23.63 -8.51 21.76
C LYS A 113 -24.59 -8.02 22.84
N SER A 114 -24.73 -6.70 23.01
CA SER A 114 -25.66 -6.13 23.96
C SER A 114 -27.08 -6.37 23.47
N ALA A 115 -27.92 -7.03 24.27
CA ALA A 115 -29.33 -7.14 23.89
C ALA A 115 -30.07 -5.81 24.15
N THR A 116 -31.29 -5.72 23.61
CA THR A 116 -32.07 -4.49 23.45
C THR A 116 -32.13 -3.65 24.73
N LEU A 117 -31.76 -2.36 24.61
CA LEU A 117 -32.02 -1.38 25.65
C LEU A 117 -33.52 -1.11 25.71
N PRO A 118 -34.13 -1.03 26.91
CA PRO A 118 -35.57 -0.83 27.04
C PRO A 118 -35.99 0.64 26.87
N LEU A 119 -35.07 1.53 26.49
CA LEU A 119 -35.25 2.98 26.43
C LEU A 119 -34.94 3.47 25.02
N SER A 120 -35.65 4.51 24.57
CA SER A 120 -35.38 5.20 23.30
C SER A 120 -35.65 6.70 23.43
N ALA A 121 -35.17 7.50 22.49
CA ALA A 121 -35.43 8.94 22.48
C ALA A 121 -35.44 9.53 21.07
N GLU A 122 -36.13 10.66 20.87
CA GLU A 122 -36.00 11.44 19.63
C GLU A 122 -34.59 12.02 19.46
N GLN A 123 -33.87 12.23 20.57
CA GLN A 123 -32.48 12.65 20.56
C GLN A 123 -31.71 12.07 21.76
N LEU A 124 -30.58 11.42 21.49
CA LEU A 124 -29.58 11.11 22.52
C LEU A 124 -28.40 12.07 22.36
N GLN A 125 -28.09 12.83 23.41
CA GLN A 125 -26.99 13.80 23.44
C GLN A 125 -25.91 13.35 24.42
N LEU A 126 -24.65 13.43 24.01
CA LEU A 126 -23.47 13.18 24.82
C LEU A 126 -22.74 14.50 25.07
N THR A 127 -22.31 14.74 26.31
CA THR A 127 -21.47 15.88 26.69
C THR A 127 -20.26 15.37 27.46
N GLN A 128 -19.07 15.49 26.86
CA GLN A 128 -17.80 15.07 27.46
C GLN A 128 -17.79 13.61 27.97
N MET A 129 -18.41 12.70 27.22
CA MET A 129 -18.46 11.27 27.57
C MET A 129 -17.22 10.52 27.08
N ALA A 130 -16.83 9.45 27.77
CA ALA A 130 -15.98 8.41 27.21
C ALA A 130 -16.86 7.38 26.50
N VAL A 131 -16.50 6.95 25.30
CA VAL A 131 -17.23 5.90 24.56
C VAL A 131 -16.27 4.76 24.29
N ASN A 132 -16.59 3.57 24.77
CA ASN A 132 -15.79 2.37 24.59
C ASN A 132 -16.60 1.32 23.84
N SER A 133 -16.03 0.77 22.77
CA SER A 133 -16.58 -0.37 22.03
C SER A 133 -15.49 -1.42 21.81
N PRO A 134 -15.16 -2.22 22.84
CA PRO A 134 -14.02 -3.15 22.79
C PRO A 134 -14.27 -4.41 21.95
N GLN A 135 -15.54 -4.73 21.67
CA GLN A 135 -15.96 -5.95 20.96
C GLN A 135 -16.42 -5.70 19.52
N PHE A 136 -16.31 -4.46 19.03
CA PHE A 136 -16.55 -4.13 17.62
C PHE A 136 -15.44 -4.71 16.73
N VAL A 137 -15.72 -4.94 15.44
CA VAL A 137 -14.73 -5.43 14.45
C VAL A 137 -13.43 -4.61 14.49
N LEU A 138 -13.55 -3.31 14.79
CA LEU A 138 -12.44 -2.42 15.12
C LEU A 138 -12.61 -1.90 16.56
N PRO A 139 -11.81 -2.35 17.53
CA PRO A 139 -11.89 -1.84 18.90
C PRO A 139 -11.75 -0.32 18.92
N LEU A 140 -12.72 0.34 19.57
CA LEU A 140 -12.82 1.80 19.63
C LEU A 140 -12.81 2.26 21.10
N LYS A 141 -11.98 3.27 21.38
CA LYS A 141 -12.05 4.06 22.62
C LYS A 141 -11.97 5.53 22.26
N ALA A 142 -12.94 6.31 22.69
CA ALA A 142 -12.97 7.75 22.46
C ALA A 142 -13.19 8.48 23.79
N GLU A 143 -12.52 9.62 23.98
CA GLU A 143 -12.67 10.44 25.17
C GLU A 143 -13.17 11.84 24.81
N LYS A 144 -13.85 12.48 25.77
CA LYS A 144 -14.47 13.81 25.62
C LYS A 144 -15.44 13.88 24.43
N VAL A 145 -16.17 12.81 24.20
CA VAL A 145 -17.18 12.69 23.16
C VAL A 145 -18.33 13.66 23.43
N THR A 146 -18.61 14.53 22.47
CA THR A 146 -19.71 15.49 22.51
C THR A 146 -20.46 15.44 21.20
N GLY A 147 -21.78 15.37 21.24
CA GLY A 147 -22.57 15.24 20.03
C GLY A 147 -23.96 14.66 20.27
N ALA A 148 -24.65 14.34 19.19
CA ALA A 148 -25.99 13.79 19.29
C ALA A 148 -26.31 12.81 18.16
N VAL A 149 -27.30 11.97 18.41
CA VAL A 149 -27.92 11.06 17.44
C VAL A 149 -29.45 11.22 17.49
N SER A 150 -30.10 11.25 16.33
CA SER A 150 -31.54 11.51 16.19
C SER A 150 -32.14 10.87 14.92
N PRO A 151 -33.24 10.08 15.04
CA PRO A 151 -33.76 9.54 16.30
C PRO A 151 -32.79 8.51 16.92
N TRP A 152 -32.88 8.31 18.23
CA TRP A 152 -32.13 7.27 18.94
C TRP A 152 -33.05 6.11 19.31
N HIS A 153 -32.92 4.99 18.58
CA HIS A 153 -33.79 3.85 18.74
C HIS A 153 -33.00 2.53 18.78
N PRO A 154 -32.35 2.23 19.92
CA PRO A 154 -31.46 1.08 20.05
C PRO A 154 -32.17 -0.25 19.81
N ARG A 155 -31.51 -1.18 19.12
CA ARG A 155 -31.95 -2.56 18.88
C ARG A 155 -30.88 -3.56 19.36
N ALA A 156 -31.20 -4.85 19.33
CA ALA A 156 -30.22 -5.89 19.67
C ALA A 156 -29.01 -5.76 18.73
N GLY A 157 -27.82 -5.60 19.31
CA GLY A 157 -26.58 -5.43 18.56
C GLY A 157 -26.40 -4.12 17.79
N ASN A 158 -27.37 -3.20 17.85
CA ASN A 158 -27.29 -1.88 17.23
C ASN A 158 -27.67 -0.80 18.26
N PHE A 159 -26.67 -0.14 18.86
CA PHE A 159 -26.91 0.89 19.88
C PHE A 159 -27.57 2.15 19.33
N ILE A 160 -27.38 2.47 18.05
CA ILE A 160 -27.90 3.71 17.44
C ILE A 160 -29.36 3.53 16.98
N GLY A 161 -29.66 2.40 16.34
CA GLY A 161 -30.91 2.15 15.60
C GLY A 161 -30.66 2.07 14.10
N ASP A 162 -31.68 1.80 13.30
CA ASP A 162 -31.48 1.51 11.85
C ASP A 162 -31.53 2.77 10.98
N ASP A 163 -32.19 3.82 11.47
CA ASP A 163 -32.36 5.10 10.80
C ASP A 163 -32.05 6.23 11.79
N ALA A 164 -30.90 6.88 11.62
CA ALA A 164 -30.48 7.96 12.52
C ALA A 164 -29.49 8.90 11.84
N ASN A 165 -29.62 10.19 12.09
CA ASN A 165 -28.58 11.18 11.82
C ASN A 165 -27.70 11.32 13.06
N PHE A 166 -26.40 11.49 12.87
CA PHE A 166 -25.47 11.71 13.97
C PHE A 166 -24.45 12.78 13.65
N GLN A 167 -24.00 13.45 14.71
CA GLN A 167 -22.84 14.32 14.69
C GLN A 167 -22.13 14.20 16.03
N PHE A 168 -20.88 13.78 15.99
CA PHE A 168 -20.04 13.61 17.17
C PHE A 168 -18.67 14.26 16.96
N SER A 169 -18.15 14.87 18.00
CA SER A 169 -16.74 15.21 18.14
C SER A 169 -16.14 14.46 19.32
N ALA A 170 -14.83 14.22 19.29
CA ALA A 170 -14.09 13.63 20.40
C ALA A 170 -12.73 14.32 20.55
N GLY A 171 -12.28 14.47 21.79
CA GLY A 171 -10.95 15.03 22.07
C GLY A 171 -9.84 14.07 21.66
N SER A 172 -10.06 12.77 21.86
CA SER A 172 -9.17 11.69 21.45
C SER A 172 -9.95 10.46 20.99
N LEU A 173 -9.32 9.69 20.11
CA LEU A 173 -9.79 8.42 19.58
C LEU A 173 -8.61 7.46 19.50
N ASN A 174 -8.75 6.25 20.02
CA ASN A 174 -7.94 5.11 19.66
C ASN A 174 -8.82 4.16 18.85
N LEU A 175 -8.49 3.97 17.57
CA LEU A 175 -9.19 3.07 16.66
C LEU A 175 -8.21 2.01 16.18
N ALA A 176 -8.39 0.76 16.63
CA ALA A 176 -7.51 -0.36 16.28
C ALA A 176 -6.01 -0.06 16.46
N GLY A 177 -5.66 0.67 17.53
CA GLY A 177 -4.27 1.05 17.85
C GLY A 177 -3.76 2.30 17.13
N ILE A 178 -4.58 2.96 16.30
CA ILE A 178 -4.25 4.25 15.69
C ILE A 178 -4.84 5.35 16.58
N ASP A 179 -3.97 6.22 17.09
CA ASP A 179 -4.37 7.38 17.87
C ASP A 179 -4.72 8.56 16.95
N GLY A 180 -5.82 9.22 17.27
CA GLY A 180 -6.26 10.46 16.66
C GLY A 180 -6.79 11.45 17.71
N THR A 181 -6.78 12.73 17.37
CA THR A 181 -7.28 13.83 18.20
C THR A 181 -8.18 14.75 17.39
N ASN A 182 -8.98 15.59 18.07
CA ASN A 182 -9.86 16.57 17.42
C ASN A 182 -10.79 15.92 16.36
N LEU A 183 -11.38 14.78 16.72
CA LEU A 183 -12.27 14.03 15.84
C LEU A 183 -13.56 14.82 15.62
N LEU A 184 -14.04 14.81 14.38
CA LEU A 184 -15.38 15.20 13.97
C LEU A 184 -15.93 14.13 13.02
N VAL A 185 -17.11 13.61 13.31
CA VAL A 185 -17.80 12.64 12.47
C VAL A 185 -19.26 13.05 12.36
N GLN A 186 -19.73 13.24 11.15
CA GLN A 186 -21.11 13.57 10.81
C GLN A 186 -21.60 12.61 9.75
N GLY A 187 -22.84 12.17 9.90
CA GLY A 187 -23.41 11.23 8.96
C GLY A 187 -24.82 10.81 9.30
N LYS A 188 -25.27 9.79 8.59
CA LYS A 188 -26.52 9.11 8.84
C LYS A 188 -26.38 7.61 8.62
N LEU A 189 -27.17 6.85 9.35
CA LEU A 189 -27.43 5.45 9.11
C LEU A 189 -28.84 5.38 8.52
N ALA A 190 -29.00 4.71 7.38
CA ALA A 190 -30.32 4.52 6.76
C ALA A 190 -30.35 3.22 5.95
N ASN A 191 -31.36 2.36 6.19
CA ASN A 191 -31.48 1.05 5.53
C ASN A 191 -30.19 0.22 5.58
N ASN A 192 -29.56 0.11 6.76
CA ASN A 192 -28.25 -0.54 6.97
C ASN A 192 -27.06 0.07 6.20
N ARG A 193 -27.24 1.25 5.58
CA ARG A 193 -26.14 1.98 4.92
C ARG A 193 -25.62 3.09 5.82
N LEU A 194 -24.32 3.11 6.01
CA LEU A 194 -23.62 4.15 6.76
C LEU A 194 -23.12 5.20 5.79
N ILE A 195 -23.64 6.42 5.90
CA ILE A 195 -23.20 7.57 5.10
C ILE A 195 -22.46 8.52 6.04
N LEU A 196 -21.16 8.67 5.81
CA LEU A 196 -20.28 9.62 6.48
C LEU A 196 -20.14 10.85 5.58
N SER A 197 -20.93 11.89 5.86
CA SER A 197 -20.90 13.13 5.06
C SER A 197 -19.67 13.98 5.38
N ASN A 198 -19.15 13.89 6.60
CA ASN A 198 -17.94 14.58 7.01
C ASN A 198 -17.21 13.77 8.09
N VAL A 199 -15.94 13.47 7.84
CA VAL A 199 -15.01 12.89 8.79
C VAL A 199 -13.79 13.78 8.84
N GLY A 200 -13.36 14.16 10.03
CA GLY A 200 -12.16 14.96 10.26
C GLY A 200 -11.43 14.47 11.50
N ALA A 201 -10.11 14.34 11.45
CA ALA A 201 -9.29 14.04 12.62
C ALA A 201 -7.84 14.49 12.40
N ASP A 202 -7.16 14.84 13.49
CA ASP A 202 -5.71 14.92 13.49
C ASP A 202 -5.15 13.51 13.77
N VAL A 203 -4.36 12.97 12.84
CA VAL A 203 -3.82 11.61 12.91
C VAL A 203 -2.36 11.60 12.47
N ALA A 204 -1.52 10.83 13.16
CA ALA A 204 -0.10 10.70 12.81
C ALA A 204 0.61 12.06 12.61
N ARG A 205 0.30 13.07 13.44
CA ARG A 205 0.79 14.47 13.37
C ARG A 205 0.38 15.25 12.11
N GLY A 206 -0.48 14.69 11.29
CA GLY A 206 -1.12 15.36 10.15
C GLY A 206 -2.63 15.44 10.36
N SER A 207 -3.35 15.70 9.27
CA SER A 207 -4.81 15.74 9.26
C SER A 207 -5.39 14.77 8.24
N LEU A 208 -6.57 14.25 8.57
CA LEU A 208 -7.42 13.43 7.72
C LEU A 208 -8.77 14.12 7.60
N THR A 209 -9.26 14.28 6.38
CA THR A 209 -10.64 14.72 6.12
C THR A 209 -11.25 13.91 5.00
N GLY A 210 -12.55 13.61 5.06
CA GLY A 210 -13.19 12.89 3.96
C GLY A 210 -14.67 12.64 4.14
N SER A 211 -15.22 11.94 3.16
CA SER A 211 -16.61 11.48 3.12
C SER A 211 -16.65 10.12 2.45
N ALA A 212 -17.49 9.23 2.97
CA ALA A 212 -17.62 7.87 2.46
C ALA A 212 -19.01 7.29 2.75
N GLU A 213 -19.41 6.31 1.97
CA GLU A 213 -20.57 5.46 2.22
C GLU A 213 -20.12 4.01 2.36
N ARG A 214 -20.76 3.28 3.27
CA ARG A 214 -20.67 1.82 3.35
C ARG A 214 -22.06 1.23 3.16
N ASP A 215 -22.20 0.37 2.17
CA ASP A 215 -23.47 -0.31 1.89
C ASP A 215 -23.73 -1.49 2.86
N ALA A 216 -24.85 -2.18 2.66
CA ALA A 216 -25.28 -3.27 3.52
C ALA A 216 -24.40 -4.53 3.35
N GLU A 217 -23.83 -4.72 2.15
CA GLU A 217 -22.91 -5.79 1.79
C GLU A 217 -21.49 -5.53 2.35
N GLY A 218 -21.22 -4.29 2.76
CA GLY A 218 -19.98 -3.86 3.37
C GLY A 218 -18.95 -3.29 2.42
N ASN A 219 -19.35 -3.00 1.18
CA ASN A 219 -18.54 -2.28 0.21
C ASN A 219 -18.43 -0.82 0.60
N TRP A 220 -17.26 -0.24 0.35
CA TRP A 220 -16.98 1.17 0.61
C TRP A 220 -16.99 1.97 -0.68
N ASN A 221 -17.66 3.11 -0.66
CA ASN A 221 -17.53 4.17 -1.65
C ASN A 221 -16.96 5.42 -0.97
N VAL A 222 -15.72 5.78 -1.30
CA VAL A 222 -15.01 6.95 -0.76
C VAL A 222 -15.10 8.09 -1.77
N SER A 223 -16.01 9.03 -1.54
CA SER A 223 -16.19 10.17 -2.45
C SER A 223 -15.02 11.15 -2.41
N ARG A 224 -14.41 11.32 -1.23
CA ARG A 224 -13.18 12.09 -1.07
C ARG A 224 -12.47 11.66 0.19
N LEU A 225 -11.16 11.44 0.09
CA LEU A 225 -10.27 11.32 1.25
C LEU A 225 -9.05 12.20 1.02
N GLN A 226 -8.77 13.09 1.96
CA GLN A 226 -7.61 13.96 1.95
C GLN A 226 -6.77 13.71 3.19
N LEU A 227 -5.48 13.42 2.96
CA LEU A 227 -4.49 13.19 4.00
C LEU A 227 -3.38 14.23 3.85
N SER A 228 -3.09 14.98 4.90
CA SER A 228 -2.11 16.08 4.83
C SER A 228 -1.06 15.96 5.92
N SER A 229 0.21 16.08 5.54
CA SER A 229 1.37 16.10 6.44
C SER A 229 1.48 14.90 7.38
N LEU A 230 1.02 13.72 6.95
CA LEU A 230 1.09 12.50 7.75
C LEU A 230 2.55 12.13 8.07
N ARG A 231 2.83 11.78 9.32
CA ARG A 231 4.11 11.23 9.76
C ARG A 231 3.86 9.89 10.45
N PHE A 232 4.02 8.83 9.69
CA PHE A 232 3.64 7.49 10.12
C PHE A 232 4.83 6.53 10.05
N GLN A 233 5.03 5.79 11.14
CA GLN A 233 6.05 4.77 11.26
C GLN A 233 5.39 3.45 11.66
N THR A 234 5.77 2.37 10.98
CA THR A 234 5.25 1.03 11.24
C THR A 234 6.36 0.00 11.29
N THR A 235 6.11 -1.10 11.99
CA THR A 235 6.97 -2.29 11.98
C THR A 235 6.59 -3.27 10.86
N ARG A 236 5.54 -2.98 10.08
CA ARG A 236 5.03 -3.84 9.00
C ARG A 236 5.76 -3.59 7.68
N SER A 237 6.06 -4.65 6.94
CA SER A 237 6.51 -4.54 5.55
C SER A 237 5.51 -3.76 4.69
N LEU A 238 5.95 -3.23 3.54
CA LEU A 238 5.10 -2.44 2.65
C LEU A 238 3.83 -3.20 2.24
N SER A 239 3.95 -4.48 1.90
CA SER A 239 2.79 -5.33 1.57
C SER A 239 1.86 -5.55 2.75
N ALA A 240 2.39 -5.83 3.94
CA ALA A 240 1.59 -6.04 5.16
C ALA A 240 0.93 -4.75 5.67
N PHE A 241 1.49 -3.58 5.35
CA PHE A 241 0.88 -2.29 5.65
C PHE A 241 -0.40 -2.06 4.83
N PHE A 242 -0.38 -2.37 3.53
CA PHE A 242 -1.55 -2.21 2.64
C PHE A 242 -2.50 -3.41 2.61
N ALA A 243 -2.12 -4.57 3.16
CA ALA A 243 -2.95 -5.78 3.18
C ALA A 243 -4.41 -5.58 3.67
N PRO A 244 -4.69 -4.78 4.72
CA PRO A 244 -6.07 -4.57 5.16
C PRO A 244 -6.96 -3.88 4.12
N ILE A 245 -6.39 -3.02 3.28
CA ILE A 245 -7.13 -2.32 2.21
C ILE A 245 -7.51 -3.31 1.11
N PHE A 246 -6.58 -4.20 0.74
CA PHE A 246 -6.83 -5.26 -0.24
C PHE A 246 -7.74 -6.39 0.27
N ALA A 247 -7.98 -6.45 1.59
CA ALA A 247 -8.87 -7.42 2.21
C ALA A 247 -10.33 -6.96 2.27
N LEU A 248 -10.62 -5.71 1.91
CA LEU A 248 -12.00 -5.21 1.79
C LEU A 248 -12.70 -5.91 0.61
N PRO A 249 -14.02 -6.20 0.71
CA PRO A 249 -14.76 -6.83 -0.39
C PRO A 249 -14.70 -5.99 -1.67
N SER A 250 -15.11 -4.73 -1.57
CA SER A 250 -14.97 -3.72 -2.60
C SER A 250 -14.70 -2.35 -1.97
N LEU A 251 -13.80 -1.58 -2.58
CA LEU A 251 -13.47 -0.21 -2.21
C LEU A 251 -13.40 0.63 -3.49
N HIS A 252 -14.43 1.43 -3.73
CA HIS A 252 -14.43 2.47 -4.76
C HIS A 252 -13.88 3.78 -4.19
N ILE A 253 -12.98 4.41 -4.93
CA ILE A 253 -12.35 5.69 -4.58
C ILE A 253 -12.60 6.67 -5.71
N ASP A 254 -13.52 7.61 -5.51
CA ASP A 254 -13.72 8.74 -6.43
C ASP A 254 -12.46 9.62 -6.44
N ARG A 255 -11.95 9.94 -5.23
CA ARG A 255 -10.79 10.81 -5.05
C ARG A 255 -10.05 10.57 -3.73
N LEU A 256 -8.74 10.35 -3.83
CA LEU A 256 -7.80 10.31 -2.71
C LEU A 256 -6.63 11.25 -2.98
N ASP A 257 -6.48 12.28 -2.15
CA ASP A 257 -5.35 13.20 -2.18
C ASP A 257 -4.48 13.01 -0.94
N VAL A 258 -3.18 12.80 -1.13
CA VAL A 258 -2.18 12.76 -0.07
C VAL A 258 -1.18 13.87 -0.34
N THR A 259 -0.89 14.69 0.66
CA THR A 259 0.07 15.79 0.57
C THR A 259 1.09 15.74 1.69
N GLY A 260 2.37 15.87 1.35
CA GLY A 260 3.49 15.97 2.28
C GLY A 260 3.62 14.80 3.26
N ALA A 261 3.27 13.59 2.86
CA ALA A 261 3.31 12.43 3.75
C ALA A 261 4.74 11.88 3.90
N ARG A 262 5.07 11.44 5.11
CA ARG A 262 6.29 10.71 5.45
C ARG A 262 5.90 9.37 6.05
N LEU A 263 6.18 8.32 5.31
CA LEU A 263 5.82 6.94 5.65
C LEU A 263 7.09 6.11 5.78
N GLN A 264 7.22 5.36 6.86
CA GLN A 264 8.40 4.54 7.11
C GLN A 264 8.03 3.17 7.66
N GLY A 265 8.68 2.13 7.13
CA GLY A 265 8.66 0.79 7.69
C GLY A 265 9.99 0.05 7.52
N PRO A 266 10.02 -1.28 7.73
CA PRO A 266 11.23 -2.07 7.60
C PRO A 266 11.64 -2.15 6.13
N ASN A 267 12.82 -1.63 5.83
CA ASN A 267 13.40 -1.60 4.47
C ASN A 267 12.56 -0.84 3.43
N TRP A 268 11.68 0.06 3.85
CA TRP A 268 10.98 0.96 2.92
C TRP A 268 10.67 2.31 3.57
N ALA A 269 10.71 3.36 2.75
CA ALA A 269 10.33 4.70 3.17
C ALA A 269 9.86 5.54 1.98
N ALA A 270 8.94 6.46 2.23
CA ALA A 270 8.54 7.50 1.29
C ALA A 270 8.60 8.85 2.01
N SER A 271 9.33 9.80 1.43
CA SER A 271 9.55 11.13 2.01
C SER A 271 8.83 12.18 1.18
N ASP A 272 8.12 13.09 1.87
CA ASP A 272 7.37 14.19 1.27
C ASP A 272 6.48 13.76 0.10
N LEU A 273 5.84 12.59 0.26
CA LEU A 273 4.97 11.97 -0.72
C LEU A 273 3.74 12.84 -0.95
N ASN A 274 3.53 13.23 -2.20
CA ASN A 274 2.27 13.75 -2.70
C ASN A 274 1.71 12.76 -3.72
N PHE A 275 0.46 12.35 -3.58
CA PHE A 275 -0.22 11.66 -4.67
C PHE A 275 -1.70 11.99 -4.73
N SER A 276 -2.26 11.94 -5.94
CA SER A 276 -3.68 12.08 -6.22
C SER A 276 -4.12 10.86 -7.01
N LEU A 277 -5.05 10.09 -6.46
CA LEU A 277 -5.73 8.98 -7.10
C LEU A 277 -7.19 9.36 -7.38
N LYS A 278 -7.69 9.02 -8.56
CA LYS A 278 -9.09 9.26 -8.97
C LYS A 278 -9.68 8.03 -9.65
N ASP A 279 -10.96 7.82 -9.39
CA ASP A 279 -11.80 6.80 -10.02
C ASP A 279 -11.15 5.41 -10.11
N LEU A 280 -10.90 4.81 -8.94
CA LEU A 280 -10.33 3.46 -8.83
C LEU A 280 -11.17 2.60 -7.90
N THR A 281 -11.56 1.42 -8.38
CA THR A 281 -12.20 0.39 -7.57
C THR A 281 -11.20 -0.72 -7.29
N LEU A 282 -11.02 -1.07 -6.02
CA LEU A 282 -10.33 -2.30 -5.60
C LEU A 282 -11.38 -3.35 -5.27
N HIS A 283 -11.31 -4.52 -5.87
CA HIS A 283 -12.24 -5.62 -5.66
C HIS A 283 -11.50 -6.96 -5.70
N ASN A 284 -11.56 -7.71 -4.59
CA ASN A 284 -10.90 -9.03 -4.45
C ASN A 284 -9.41 -9.04 -4.83
N GLY A 285 -8.67 -7.98 -4.48
CA GLY A 285 -7.24 -7.86 -4.75
C GLY A 285 -6.87 -7.47 -6.18
N ASP A 286 -7.85 -7.23 -7.05
CA ASP A 286 -7.66 -6.63 -8.38
C ASP A 286 -8.18 -5.19 -8.39
N TRP A 287 -7.73 -4.40 -9.37
CA TRP A 287 -8.20 -3.04 -9.59
C TRP A 287 -9.10 -2.98 -10.83
N GLN A 288 -10.04 -2.05 -10.83
CA GLN A 288 -10.96 -1.76 -11.93
C GLN A 288 -11.15 -0.25 -12.04
N SER A 289 -11.24 0.25 -13.27
CA SER A 289 -11.40 1.67 -13.55
C SER A 289 -11.77 1.87 -15.01
N ASP A 290 -12.65 2.83 -15.30
CA ASP A 290 -13.02 3.21 -16.66
C ASP A 290 -12.13 4.33 -17.22
N ASP A 291 -11.83 5.36 -16.41
CA ASP A 291 -10.96 6.50 -16.78
C ASP A 291 -10.19 7.07 -15.56
N GLY A 292 -9.66 6.18 -14.72
CA GLY A 292 -8.96 6.54 -13.49
C GLY A 292 -7.60 7.16 -13.75
N SER A 293 -7.08 7.87 -12.75
CA SER A 293 -5.74 8.47 -12.83
C SER A 293 -4.99 8.45 -11.50
N LEU A 294 -3.68 8.31 -11.59
CA LEU A 294 -2.74 8.46 -10.48
C LEU A 294 -1.63 9.43 -10.90
N SER A 295 -1.43 10.48 -10.09
CA SER A 295 -0.25 11.34 -10.15
C SER A 295 0.47 11.27 -8.81
N LEU A 296 1.77 11.05 -8.83
CA LEU A 296 2.60 10.86 -7.65
C LEU A 296 3.94 11.58 -7.82
N ASN A 297 4.36 12.26 -6.75
CA ASN A 297 5.73 12.69 -6.57
C ASN A 297 6.18 12.51 -5.11
N ALA A 298 7.49 12.43 -4.90
CA ALA A 298 8.10 12.38 -3.58
C ALA A 298 9.50 12.99 -3.65
N SER A 299 10.09 13.35 -2.51
CA SER A 299 11.51 13.72 -2.45
C SER A 299 12.40 12.47 -2.54
N SER A 300 11.98 11.37 -1.92
CA SER A 300 12.65 10.08 -2.03
C SER A 300 11.70 8.91 -1.82
N PHE A 301 11.96 7.80 -2.49
CA PHE A 301 11.35 6.50 -2.21
C PHE A 301 12.42 5.43 -2.05
N VAL A 302 12.34 4.64 -0.98
CA VAL A 302 13.27 3.58 -0.65
C VAL A 302 12.52 2.25 -0.57
N LYS A 303 13.07 1.20 -1.17
CA LYS A 303 12.62 -0.19 -1.01
C LYS A 303 13.80 -1.15 -1.13
N GLY A 304 14.23 -1.74 -0.01
CA GLY A 304 15.45 -2.53 0.03
C GLY A 304 16.67 -1.70 -0.38
N GLY A 305 17.43 -2.16 -1.36
CA GLY A 305 18.56 -1.41 -1.95
C GLY A 305 18.17 -0.38 -3.01
N LEU A 306 16.88 -0.30 -3.40
CA LEU A 306 16.41 0.67 -4.38
C LEU A 306 16.16 2.02 -3.68
N LEU A 307 16.87 3.06 -4.11
CA LEU A 307 16.63 4.46 -3.75
C LEU A 307 16.30 5.26 -5.01
N LEU A 308 15.08 5.76 -5.08
CA LEU A 308 14.63 6.69 -6.10
C LEU A 308 14.59 8.09 -5.51
N ASN A 309 15.35 9.03 -6.09
CA ASN A 309 15.31 10.44 -5.72
C ASN A 309 14.42 11.21 -6.68
N ASP A 310 13.61 12.11 -6.13
CA ASP A 310 12.62 12.91 -6.85
C ASP A 310 11.76 12.09 -7.84
N PRO A 311 11.19 10.92 -7.46
CA PRO A 311 10.38 10.15 -8.39
C PRO A 311 9.11 10.92 -8.77
N ILE A 312 8.78 10.87 -10.06
CA ILE A 312 7.52 11.36 -10.63
C ILE A 312 6.88 10.20 -11.37
N ILE A 313 5.61 9.94 -11.08
CA ILE A 313 4.82 8.90 -11.72
C ILE A 313 3.46 9.46 -12.08
N ASN A 314 3.10 9.43 -13.36
CA ASN A 314 1.77 9.74 -13.85
C ASN A 314 1.26 8.55 -14.67
N MET A 315 0.04 8.10 -14.35
CA MET A 315 -0.60 7.00 -15.05
C MET A 315 -2.11 7.16 -15.11
N THR A 316 -2.73 6.56 -16.13
CA THR A 316 -4.18 6.40 -16.22
C THR A 316 -4.56 4.93 -16.24
N PHE A 317 -5.78 4.64 -15.80
CA PHE A 317 -6.33 3.30 -15.69
C PHE A 317 -7.55 3.19 -16.60
N SER A 318 -7.70 2.03 -17.23
CA SER A 318 -8.86 1.69 -18.05
C SER A 318 -9.12 0.18 -17.95
N PRO A 319 -10.23 -0.34 -18.50
CA PRO A 319 -10.48 -1.77 -18.51
C PRO A 319 -9.39 -2.55 -19.29
N GLN A 320 -8.73 -1.89 -20.25
CA GLN A 320 -7.68 -2.50 -21.06
C GLN A 320 -6.34 -2.62 -20.32
N GLY A 321 -6.11 -1.82 -19.27
CA GLY A 321 -4.83 -1.79 -18.57
C GLY A 321 -4.42 -0.39 -18.09
N ILE A 322 -3.12 -0.21 -17.90
CA ILE A 322 -2.50 1.00 -17.34
C ILE A 322 -1.75 1.70 -18.46
N ASN A 323 -1.95 3.00 -18.60
CA ASN A 323 -1.10 3.84 -19.45
C ASN A 323 -0.16 4.66 -18.55
N LEU A 324 1.14 4.35 -18.57
CA LEU A 324 2.18 5.09 -17.88
C LEU A 324 2.60 6.28 -18.74
N THR A 325 1.98 7.43 -18.50
CA THR A 325 2.26 8.66 -19.26
C THR A 325 3.62 9.24 -18.93
N GLN A 326 4.09 9.06 -17.68
CA GLN A 326 5.39 9.53 -17.27
C GLN A 326 5.90 8.73 -16.07
N PHE A 327 7.13 8.23 -16.19
CA PHE A 327 7.98 7.86 -15.07
C PHE A 327 9.31 8.59 -15.22
N SER A 328 9.77 9.24 -14.15
CA SER A 328 11.14 9.75 -14.09
C SER A 328 11.67 9.77 -12.67
N SER A 329 12.95 9.48 -12.49
CA SER A 329 13.62 9.61 -11.20
C SER A 329 15.12 9.76 -11.39
N ARG A 330 15.80 10.25 -10.35
CA ARG A 330 17.25 10.11 -10.20
C ARG A 330 17.56 8.81 -9.48
N TRP A 331 18.39 7.97 -10.09
CA TRP A 331 18.77 6.66 -9.58
C TRP A 331 20.26 6.43 -9.83
N VAL A 332 21.00 6.05 -8.79
CA VAL A 332 22.47 5.80 -8.83
C VAL A 332 23.24 6.89 -9.60
N ASN A 333 23.15 8.14 -9.10
CA ASN A 333 23.76 9.35 -9.68
C ASN A 333 23.30 9.74 -11.10
N GLY A 334 22.46 8.94 -11.76
CA GLY A 334 21.92 9.21 -13.08
C GLY A 334 20.42 9.47 -13.10
N LEU A 335 19.87 9.49 -14.31
CA LEU A 335 18.46 9.71 -14.61
C LEU A 335 17.88 8.46 -15.29
N ILE A 336 16.69 8.07 -14.85
CA ILE A 336 15.85 7.09 -15.53
C ILE A 336 14.55 7.76 -15.96
N ARG A 337 14.11 7.46 -17.18
CA ARG A 337 12.82 7.89 -17.72
C ARG A 337 12.14 6.77 -18.47
N ALA A 338 10.84 6.63 -18.29
CA ALA A 338 10.04 5.68 -19.03
C ALA A 338 8.63 6.21 -19.31
N ALA A 339 8.05 5.78 -20.42
CA ALA A 339 6.63 5.94 -20.74
C ALA A 339 6.16 4.72 -21.51
N GLY A 340 4.90 4.35 -21.39
CA GLY A 340 4.39 3.13 -22.01
C GLY A 340 3.03 2.70 -21.50
N SER A 341 2.69 1.44 -21.72
CA SER A 341 1.44 0.86 -21.26
C SER A 341 1.64 -0.57 -20.77
N TRP A 342 0.82 -0.97 -19.80
CA TRP A 342 0.65 -2.35 -19.39
C TRP A 342 -0.73 -2.82 -19.83
N SER A 343 -0.79 -3.88 -20.63
CA SER A 343 -2.03 -4.47 -21.13
C SER A 343 -2.50 -5.59 -20.20
N ARG A 344 -3.79 -5.58 -19.86
CA ARG A 344 -4.40 -6.53 -18.92
C ARG A 344 -4.62 -7.91 -19.53
N SER A 345 -4.97 -7.97 -20.80
CA SER A 345 -5.39 -9.22 -21.48
C SER A 345 -4.25 -10.23 -21.62
N ASP A 346 -3.04 -9.73 -21.89
CA ASP A 346 -1.82 -10.50 -22.11
C ASP A 346 -0.74 -10.23 -21.05
N LYS A 347 -1.01 -9.35 -20.08
CA LYS A 347 -0.08 -8.96 -19.00
C LYS A 347 1.26 -8.44 -19.53
N LYS A 348 1.24 -7.77 -20.68
CA LYS A 348 2.42 -7.25 -21.35
C LYS A 348 2.70 -5.80 -20.95
N LEU A 349 3.94 -5.49 -20.60
CA LEU A 349 4.43 -4.12 -20.46
C LEU A 349 5.13 -3.71 -21.75
N THR A 350 4.60 -2.70 -22.45
CA THR A 350 5.25 -2.06 -23.60
C THR A 350 5.70 -0.68 -23.20
N LEU A 351 7.01 -0.47 -23.11
CA LEU A 351 7.61 0.85 -22.92
C LEU A 351 7.84 1.49 -24.29
N ASN A 352 7.14 2.58 -24.58
CA ASN A 352 7.35 3.34 -25.81
C ASN A 352 8.75 3.96 -25.84
N ASP A 353 9.19 4.43 -24.68
CA ASP A 353 10.50 5.01 -24.45
C ASP A 353 11.05 4.52 -23.12
N LEU A 354 12.30 4.05 -23.11
CA LEU A 354 13.10 3.80 -21.92
C LEU A 354 14.46 4.48 -22.10
N ALA A 355 14.80 5.38 -21.19
CA ALA A 355 16.04 6.13 -21.24
C ALA A 355 16.80 6.07 -19.91
N PHE A 356 18.09 5.78 -20.00
CA PHE A 356 19.06 5.88 -18.91
C PHE A 356 20.15 6.87 -19.28
N ALA A 357 20.53 7.74 -18.34
CA ALA A 357 21.60 8.71 -18.58
C ALA A 357 22.43 8.94 -17.32
N GLY A 358 23.76 8.81 -17.44
CA GLY A 358 24.68 9.14 -16.36
C GLY A 358 24.60 8.20 -15.16
N LEU A 359 24.17 6.95 -15.34
CA LEU A 359 24.15 5.99 -14.24
C LEU A 359 25.57 5.65 -13.78
N GLU A 360 25.75 5.49 -12.48
CA GLU A 360 26.95 4.91 -11.88
C GLU A 360 26.55 3.69 -11.05
N TYR A 361 26.46 2.53 -11.68
CA TYR A 361 25.84 1.36 -11.08
C TYR A 361 26.83 0.20 -10.89
N THR A 362 27.05 -0.15 -9.63
CA THR A 362 27.68 -1.43 -9.25
C THR A 362 26.61 -2.48 -9.10
N LEU A 363 26.70 -3.55 -9.89
CA LEU A 363 25.77 -4.66 -9.88
C LEU A 363 25.82 -5.39 -8.51
N PRO A 364 24.67 -5.75 -7.93
CA PRO A 364 24.63 -6.64 -6.77
C PRO A 364 25.31 -7.97 -7.07
N VAL A 365 25.92 -8.61 -6.08
CA VAL A 365 26.64 -9.89 -6.25
C VAL A 365 25.75 -10.98 -6.87
N ASP A 366 24.46 -10.96 -6.57
CA ASP A 366 23.45 -11.92 -7.01
C ASP A 366 22.67 -11.49 -8.28
N TRP A 367 23.18 -10.51 -9.04
CA TRP A 367 22.47 -9.97 -10.20
C TRP A 367 22.14 -11.05 -11.23
N ARG A 368 23.01 -12.05 -11.45
CA ARG A 368 22.80 -13.12 -12.42
C ARG A 368 21.62 -14.00 -12.01
N GLU A 369 21.56 -14.38 -10.75
CA GLU A 369 20.49 -15.17 -10.16
C GLU A 369 19.16 -14.41 -10.20
N ILE A 370 19.18 -13.08 -10.00
CA ILE A 370 17.99 -12.24 -10.13
C ILE A 370 17.44 -12.28 -11.57
N TRP A 371 18.31 -12.16 -12.58
CA TRP A 371 17.90 -12.17 -13.99
C TRP A 371 17.47 -13.56 -14.49
N MET A 372 17.89 -14.62 -13.82
CA MET A 372 17.44 -15.99 -14.13
C MET A 372 16.07 -16.33 -13.53
N LYS A 373 15.55 -15.53 -12.58
CA LYS A 373 14.23 -15.78 -11.99
C LYS A 373 13.12 -15.39 -12.97
N PRO A 374 12.03 -16.17 -13.03
CA PRO A 374 10.89 -15.80 -13.83
C PRO A 374 10.23 -14.52 -13.29
N LEU A 375 9.70 -13.71 -14.20
CA LEU A 375 8.92 -12.53 -13.89
C LEU A 375 7.71 -12.89 -12.99
N PRO A 376 7.20 -11.96 -12.17
CA PRO A 376 5.98 -12.17 -11.41
C PRO A 376 4.78 -12.55 -12.29
N SER A 377 3.78 -13.22 -11.74
CA SER A 377 2.59 -13.70 -12.47
C SER A 377 1.68 -12.61 -13.06
N TRP A 378 1.91 -11.35 -12.69
CA TRP A 378 1.22 -10.19 -13.26
C TRP A 378 1.92 -9.61 -14.50
N LEU A 379 3.12 -10.10 -14.85
CA LEU A 379 3.94 -9.61 -15.96
C LEU A 379 4.44 -10.78 -16.82
N GLU A 380 3.83 -10.96 -17.99
CA GLU A 380 4.15 -12.08 -18.89
C GLU A 380 5.29 -11.72 -19.86
N SER A 381 5.28 -10.50 -20.38
CA SER A 381 6.26 -10.02 -21.36
C SER A 381 6.60 -8.55 -21.18
N VAL A 382 7.79 -8.17 -21.64
CA VAL A 382 8.31 -6.80 -21.61
C VAL A 382 8.85 -6.46 -22.98
N GLU A 383 8.27 -5.43 -23.59
CA GLU A 383 8.72 -4.86 -24.86
C GLU A 383 9.16 -3.41 -24.65
N ILE A 384 10.19 -3.00 -25.38
CA ILE A 384 10.67 -1.62 -25.42
C ILE A 384 10.73 -1.18 -26.89
N SER A 385 9.90 -0.22 -27.26
CA SER A 385 9.86 0.31 -28.62
C SER A 385 11.13 1.11 -28.94
N HIS A 386 11.55 2.00 -28.02
CA HIS A 386 12.79 2.76 -28.13
C HIS A 386 13.57 2.73 -26.81
N PHE A 387 14.79 2.22 -26.88
CA PHE A 387 15.74 2.19 -25.79
C PHE A 387 16.88 3.16 -26.06
N SER A 388 17.27 3.93 -25.04
CA SER A 388 18.48 4.75 -25.07
C SER A 388 19.22 4.67 -23.73
N ALA A 389 20.54 4.58 -23.82
CA ALA A 389 21.46 4.66 -22.71
C ALA A 389 22.56 5.65 -23.09
N ASN A 390 22.86 6.62 -22.22
CA ASN A 390 23.90 7.60 -22.50
C ASN A 390 24.87 7.75 -21.32
N ASN A 391 26.17 7.67 -21.60
CA ASN A 391 27.25 7.97 -20.68
C ASN A 391 27.12 7.29 -19.31
N ASN A 392 26.96 5.97 -19.29
CA ASN A 392 26.79 5.19 -18.06
C ASN A 392 28.10 4.51 -17.62
N LEU A 393 28.21 4.23 -16.33
CA LEU A 393 29.22 3.39 -15.72
C LEU A 393 28.55 2.16 -15.12
N ILE A 394 28.93 0.98 -15.59
CA ILE A 394 28.45 -0.31 -15.07
C ILE A 394 29.64 -1.11 -14.56
N ILE A 395 29.52 -1.66 -13.35
CA ILE A 395 30.58 -2.42 -12.68
C ILE A 395 30.00 -3.76 -12.19
N ASP A 396 30.60 -4.88 -12.59
CA ASP A 396 30.44 -6.19 -11.95
C ASP A 396 31.68 -6.48 -11.10
N ILE A 397 31.46 -6.72 -9.81
CA ILE A 397 32.50 -7.00 -8.82
C ILE A 397 32.67 -8.50 -8.55
N ASN A 398 32.06 -9.38 -9.36
CA ASN A 398 32.23 -10.81 -9.25
C ASN A 398 33.72 -11.18 -9.39
N PRO A 399 34.34 -11.83 -8.38
CA PRO A 399 35.79 -12.09 -8.41
C PRO A 399 36.21 -13.10 -9.49
N ASP A 400 35.30 -13.96 -9.97
CA ASP A 400 35.59 -14.97 -10.98
C ASP A 400 35.71 -14.36 -12.38
N PHE A 401 34.94 -13.31 -12.64
CA PHE A 401 34.96 -12.57 -13.91
C PHE A 401 34.45 -11.13 -13.70
N PRO A 402 35.29 -10.22 -13.17
CA PRO A 402 34.89 -8.84 -12.97
C PRO A 402 34.85 -8.12 -14.30
N PHE A 403 33.94 -7.14 -14.43
CA PHE A 403 33.97 -6.24 -15.56
C PHE A 403 33.59 -4.81 -15.19
N GLN A 404 34.05 -3.87 -15.99
CA GLN A 404 33.64 -2.48 -15.92
C GLN A 404 33.46 -1.94 -17.33
N MET A 405 32.45 -1.10 -17.55
CA MET A 405 32.26 -0.33 -18.78
C MET A 405 32.04 1.14 -18.43
N THR A 406 32.84 2.03 -19.00
CA THR A 406 32.84 3.47 -18.72
C THR A 406 32.35 4.24 -19.95
N ALA A 407 31.52 5.26 -19.72
CA ALA A 407 30.84 6.02 -20.78
C ALA A 407 30.08 5.10 -21.74
N LEU A 408 29.38 4.11 -21.18
CA LEU A 408 28.53 3.17 -21.90
C LEU A 408 27.30 3.90 -22.46
N GLU A 409 27.23 3.87 -23.78
CA GLU A 409 26.13 4.33 -24.61
C GLU A 409 25.44 3.14 -25.26
N GLY A 410 24.15 3.29 -25.55
CA GLY A 410 23.39 2.26 -26.24
C GLY A 410 22.07 2.76 -26.79
N ASN A 411 21.61 2.06 -27.81
CA ASN A 411 20.36 2.33 -28.51
C ASN A 411 19.73 1.02 -28.93
N GLY A 412 18.41 0.94 -28.89
CA GLY A 412 17.70 -0.25 -29.34
C GLY A 412 16.28 0.04 -29.76
N ASN A 413 15.79 -0.77 -30.69
CA ASN A 413 14.45 -0.61 -31.28
C ASN A 413 13.71 -1.95 -31.23
N SER A 414 12.42 -1.88 -30.84
CA SER A 414 11.49 -3.02 -30.79
C SER A 414 12.05 -4.22 -30.03
N LEU A 415 12.64 -3.97 -28.86
CA LEU A 415 13.27 -4.97 -28.01
C LEU A 415 12.23 -5.78 -27.25
N LEU A 416 12.14 -7.09 -27.49
CA LEU A 416 11.38 -8.01 -26.64
C LEU A 416 12.30 -8.57 -25.55
N LEU A 417 12.37 -7.92 -24.39
CA LEU A 417 13.30 -8.27 -23.32
C LEU A 417 12.81 -9.39 -22.41
N ALA A 418 11.51 -9.68 -22.42
CA ALA A 418 10.97 -10.84 -21.73
C ALA A 418 9.79 -11.44 -22.48
N LYS A 419 9.71 -12.77 -22.47
CA LYS A 419 8.67 -13.58 -23.11
C LYS A 419 8.43 -14.80 -22.22
N ASP A 420 7.17 -15.19 -22.05
CA ASP A 420 6.77 -16.32 -21.21
C ASP A 420 7.36 -16.24 -19.78
N ARG A 421 7.38 -15.02 -19.22
CA ARG A 421 7.99 -14.65 -17.93
C ARG A 421 9.50 -14.87 -17.85
N GLN A 422 10.19 -15.13 -18.96
CA GLN A 422 11.63 -15.33 -18.99
C GLN A 422 12.36 -14.14 -19.62
N TRP A 423 13.40 -13.66 -18.93
CA TRP A 423 14.30 -12.64 -19.45
C TRP A 423 15.09 -13.15 -20.66
N GLY A 424 15.32 -12.28 -21.63
CA GLY A 424 16.09 -12.56 -22.83
C GLY A 424 16.21 -11.34 -23.75
N ILE A 425 16.67 -11.56 -24.98
CA ILE A 425 16.57 -10.59 -26.07
C ILE A 425 15.88 -11.33 -27.20
N TRP A 426 14.56 -11.46 -27.09
CA TRP A 426 13.76 -12.34 -27.94
C TRP A 426 13.48 -11.77 -29.33
N GLY A 427 13.62 -10.45 -29.48
CA GLY A 427 13.33 -9.72 -30.71
C GLY A 427 13.94 -8.31 -30.67
N GLY A 428 14.14 -7.73 -31.85
CA GLY A 428 14.54 -6.32 -31.99
C GLY A 428 15.99 -6.11 -32.40
N THR A 429 16.44 -4.87 -32.30
CA THR A 429 17.83 -4.46 -32.60
C THR A 429 18.42 -3.72 -31.42
N LEU A 430 19.69 -3.96 -31.12
CA LEU A 430 20.38 -3.39 -29.98
C LEU A 430 21.84 -3.11 -30.36
N SER A 431 22.33 -1.93 -30.00
CA SER A 431 23.75 -1.62 -30.06
C SER A 431 24.22 -0.92 -28.80
N PHE A 432 25.46 -1.21 -28.42
CA PHE A 432 26.17 -0.57 -27.33
C PHE A 432 27.58 -0.21 -27.76
N ASN A 433 28.10 0.85 -27.19
CA ASN A 433 29.47 1.31 -27.31
C ASN A 433 29.93 1.90 -25.98
N ALA A 434 31.20 1.77 -25.65
CA ALA A 434 31.78 2.42 -24.48
C ALA A 434 33.07 3.13 -24.85
N ALA A 435 33.52 4.09 -24.04
CA ALA A 435 34.85 4.68 -24.23
C ALA A 435 35.94 3.66 -23.84
N GLU A 436 35.75 3.01 -22.68
CA GLU A 436 36.68 2.06 -22.10
C GLU A 436 35.90 0.94 -21.41
N ALA A 437 36.48 -0.25 -21.38
CA ALA A 437 36.00 -1.36 -20.58
C ALA A 437 37.17 -2.18 -20.07
N THR A 438 36.97 -2.84 -18.93
CA THR A 438 37.88 -3.88 -18.44
C THR A 438 37.06 -5.16 -18.35
N PHE A 439 37.48 -6.22 -19.04
CA PHE A 439 36.86 -7.55 -18.95
C PHE A 439 37.87 -8.53 -18.37
N ASN A 440 37.59 -9.02 -17.16
CA ASN A 440 38.49 -9.86 -16.37
C ASN A 440 39.95 -9.38 -16.37
N ARG A 441 40.17 -8.12 -15.94
CA ARG A 441 41.49 -7.48 -15.83
C ARG A 441 42.20 -7.19 -17.16
N VAL A 442 41.52 -7.37 -18.29
CA VAL A 442 42.03 -6.95 -19.60
C VAL A 442 41.35 -5.64 -20.01
N ASP A 443 42.16 -4.61 -20.24
CA ASP A 443 41.69 -3.29 -20.65
C ASP A 443 41.43 -3.25 -22.16
N ILE A 444 40.27 -2.75 -22.51
CA ILE A 444 39.78 -2.64 -23.87
C ILE A 444 39.28 -1.21 -24.10
N ARG A 445 39.65 -0.62 -25.25
CA ARG A 445 39.20 0.71 -25.66
C ARG A 445 38.20 0.64 -26.80
N HIS A 446 37.25 1.58 -26.80
CA HIS A 446 36.17 1.67 -27.79
C HIS A 446 35.46 0.34 -28.10
N PRO A 447 35.08 -0.47 -27.09
CA PRO A 447 34.28 -1.65 -27.38
C PRO A 447 32.93 -1.25 -27.98
N SER A 448 32.52 -1.93 -29.04
CA SER A 448 31.22 -1.82 -29.67
C SER A 448 30.60 -3.20 -29.86
N ILE A 449 29.28 -3.27 -29.77
CA ILE A 449 28.48 -4.45 -30.14
C ILE A 449 27.19 -3.99 -30.79
N ALA A 450 26.80 -4.63 -31.89
CA ALA A 450 25.49 -4.48 -32.51
C ALA A 450 24.90 -5.86 -32.79
N LEU A 451 23.62 -6.05 -32.47
CA LEU A 451 22.91 -7.30 -32.63
C LEU A 451 21.47 -7.11 -33.12
N THR A 452 20.96 -8.16 -33.75
CA THR A 452 19.57 -8.30 -34.14
C THR A 452 19.02 -9.61 -33.58
N ALA A 453 17.83 -9.60 -33.01
CA ALA A 453 17.18 -10.78 -32.44
C ALA A 453 15.83 -11.05 -33.08
N ASN A 454 15.46 -12.32 -33.15
CA ASN A 454 14.14 -12.81 -33.48
C ASN A 454 13.89 -14.15 -32.77
N ASP A 455 12.68 -14.71 -32.87
CA ASP A 455 12.29 -15.95 -32.19
C ASP A 455 13.23 -17.15 -32.41
N SER A 456 14.04 -17.17 -33.48
CA SER A 456 14.96 -18.27 -33.77
C SER A 456 16.37 -18.06 -33.20
N GLN A 457 16.90 -16.84 -33.28
CA GLN A 457 18.30 -16.55 -32.94
C GLN A 457 18.56 -15.07 -32.63
N ILE A 458 19.62 -14.85 -31.86
CA ILE A 458 20.30 -13.56 -31.72
C ILE A 458 21.52 -13.60 -32.64
N ASN A 459 21.65 -12.62 -33.52
CA ASN A 459 22.76 -12.46 -34.44
C ASN A 459 23.53 -11.19 -34.08
N VAL A 460 24.75 -11.35 -33.57
CA VAL A 460 25.69 -10.25 -33.33
C VAL A 460 26.34 -9.91 -34.68
N THR A 461 25.87 -8.82 -35.27
CA THR A 461 26.28 -8.38 -36.61
C THR A 461 27.65 -7.71 -36.60
N GLU A 462 27.99 -7.09 -35.47
CA GLU A 462 29.26 -6.40 -35.23
C GLU A 462 29.63 -6.52 -33.76
N MET A 463 30.88 -6.83 -33.48
CA MET A 463 31.51 -6.66 -32.18
C MET A 463 32.96 -6.29 -32.43
N SER A 464 33.42 -5.17 -31.89
CA SER A 464 34.79 -4.72 -32.12
C SER A 464 35.36 -4.02 -30.90
N ALA A 465 36.68 -4.02 -30.75
CA ALA A 465 37.33 -3.33 -29.66
C ALA A 465 38.85 -3.23 -29.87
N PHE A 466 39.51 -2.31 -29.16
CA PHE A 466 40.97 -2.24 -29.14
C PHE A 466 41.54 -2.82 -27.85
N ALA A 467 42.21 -3.97 -27.93
CA ALA A 467 43.03 -4.49 -26.84
C ALA A 467 44.44 -3.88 -26.98
N GLN A 468 44.80 -2.99 -26.06
CA GLN A 468 45.97 -2.11 -26.20
C GLN A 468 45.95 -1.35 -27.55
N LYS A 469 46.84 -1.72 -28.48
CA LYS A 469 46.94 -1.14 -29.84
C LYS A 469 46.33 -2.04 -30.93
N GLY A 470 45.99 -3.28 -30.59
CA GLY A 470 45.45 -4.27 -31.51
C GLY A 470 43.95 -4.18 -31.67
N LEU A 471 43.46 -4.53 -32.85
CA LEU A 471 42.03 -4.58 -33.16
C LEU A 471 41.50 -6.00 -32.96
N LEU A 472 40.44 -6.13 -32.17
CA LEU A 472 39.61 -7.35 -32.06
C LEU A 472 38.30 -7.11 -32.79
N GLU A 473 37.86 -8.11 -33.55
CA GLU A 473 36.57 -8.12 -34.25
C GLU A 473 35.91 -9.48 -34.07
N ALA A 474 34.62 -9.51 -33.79
CA ALA A 474 33.87 -10.74 -33.63
C ALA A 474 32.47 -10.68 -34.24
N LYS A 475 31.94 -11.86 -34.57
CA LYS A 475 30.55 -12.10 -34.91
C LYS A 475 30.07 -13.34 -34.18
N ALA A 476 28.82 -13.34 -33.75
CA ALA A 476 28.26 -14.47 -33.03
C ALA A 476 26.80 -14.72 -33.42
N ILE A 477 26.41 -15.98 -33.39
CA ILE A 477 25.02 -16.41 -33.52
C ILE A 477 24.68 -17.23 -32.28
N LEU A 478 23.58 -16.88 -31.62
CA LEU A 478 23.06 -17.59 -30.46
C LEU A 478 21.63 -18.05 -30.75
N THR A 479 21.37 -19.36 -30.76
CA THR A 479 20.00 -19.86 -30.96
C THR A 479 19.12 -19.52 -29.75
N GLN A 480 17.82 -19.32 -30.00
CA GLN A 480 16.82 -19.11 -28.95
C GLN A 480 16.05 -20.39 -28.59
N THR A 481 16.70 -21.54 -28.80
CA THR A 481 16.24 -22.84 -28.29
C THR A 481 16.68 -23.03 -26.83
N PRO A 482 16.12 -24.01 -26.08
CA PRO A 482 16.54 -24.27 -24.70
C PRO A 482 18.04 -24.51 -24.52
N GLN A 483 18.72 -25.08 -25.53
CA GLN A 483 20.16 -25.31 -25.51
C GLN A 483 21.00 -24.04 -25.70
N ARG A 484 20.42 -22.96 -26.23
CA ARG A 484 21.11 -21.68 -26.48
C ARG A 484 22.49 -21.90 -27.14
N GLN A 485 22.50 -22.54 -28.32
CA GLN A 485 23.75 -22.86 -29.01
C GLN A 485 24.43 -21.59 -29.50
N LEU A 486 25.67 -21.38 -29.06
CA LEU A 486 26.53 -20.27 -29.43
C LEU A 486 27.49 -20.72 -30.54
N SER A 487 27.60 -19.91 -31.59
CA SER A 487 28.68 -19.95 -32.57
C SER A 487 29.34 -18.57 -32.60
N LEU A 488 30.65 -18.51 -32.36
CA LEU A 488 31.43 -17.29 -32.28
C LEU A 488 32.61 -17.38 -33.25
N ARG A 489 32.81 -16.32 -34.04
CA ARG A 489 34.05 -16.08 -34.78
C ARG A 489 34.69 -14.83 -34.25
N LEU A 490 35.96 -14.93 -33.86
CA LEU A 490 36.76 -13.82 -33.36
C LEU A 490 38.05 -13.75 -34.18
N SER A 491 38.42 -12.55 -34.61
CA SER A 491 39.68 -12.25 -35.27
C SER A 491 40.38 -11.11 -34.55
N GLY A 492 41.70 -11.21 -34.42
CA GLY A 492 42.52 -10.16 -33.82
C GLY A 492 43.69 -9.80 -34.72
N ARG A 493 44.02 -8.51 -34.78
CA ARG A 493 45.16 -7.97 -35.52
C ARG A 493 46.04 -7.13 -34.60
N GLY A 494 47.27 -7.57 -34.38
CA GLY A 494 48.24 -6.92 -33.48
C GLY A 494 47.78 -6.86 -32.01
N VAL A 495 47.08 -7.90 -31.55
CA VAL A 495 46.49 -8.00 -30.21
C VAL A 495 47.43 -8.73 -29.23
N PRO A 496 47.41 -8.42 -27.93
CA PRO A 496 48.25 -9.08 -26.93
C PRO A 496 47.79 -10.54 -26.72
N LEU A 497 48.51 -11.49 -27.32
CA LEU A 497 48.10 -12.90 -27.35
C LEU A 497 48.10 -13.56 -25.96
N ASP A 498 48.90 -13.05 -25.04
CA ASP A 498 49.02 -13.55 -23.66
C ASP A 498 47.86 -13.14 -22.75
N GLU A 499 47.01 -12.19 -23.15
CA GLU A 499 45.83 -11.77 -22.39
C GLU A 499 44.61 -12.69 -22.59
N LEU A 500 44.59 -13.55 -23.62
CA LEU A 500 43.49 -14.49 -23.89
C LEU A 500 43.23 -15.46 -22.73
N VAL A 501 44.24 -15.72 -21.89
CA VAL A 501 44.11 -16.56 -20.69
C VAL A 501 43.15 -15.99 -19.67
N ASN A 502 43.04 -14.66 -19.61
CA ASN A 502 42.08 -13.99 -18.74
C ASN A 502 40.64 -14.16 -19.25
N TRP A 503 40.44 -14.53 -20.52
CA TRP A 503 39.10 -14.85 -21.06
C TRP A 503 38.84 -16.36 -21.15
N GLY A 504 39.67 -17.16 -20.46
CA GLY A 504 39.47 -18.60 -20.30
C GLY A 504 40.06 -19.46 -21.41
N TRP A 505 40.74 -18.89 -22.40
CA TRP A 505 41.49 -19.68 -23.38
C TRP A 505 42.85 -20.11 -22.79
N PRO A 506 43.31 -21.36 -22.93
CA PRO A 506 44.60 -21.75 -22.36
C PRO A 506 45.78 -20.94 -22.86
N ALA A 507 46.78 -20.76 -22.00
CA ALA A 507 47.95 -19.93 -22.31
C ALA A 507 48.64 -20.35 -23.62
N LEU A 508 48.99 -19.37 -24.43
CA LEU A 508 49.71 -19.57 -25.67
C LEU A 508 51.23 -19.53 -25.44
N PRO A 509 52.02 -20.29 -26.22
CA PRO A 509 53.48 -20.16 -26.24
C PRO A 509 53.99 -18.85 -26.88
N LEU A 510 53.11 -18.04 -27.49
CA LEU A 510 53.42 -16.73 -28.05
C LEU A 510 53.19 -15.65 -26.98
N ARG A 511 53.99 -14.58 -26.98
CA ARG A 511 53.89 -13.48 -25.99
C ARG A 511 53.93 -12.14 -26.68
N GLY A 512 53.06 -11.21 -26.29
CA GLY A 512 52.94 -9.89 -26.90
C GLY A 512 52.06 -9.88 -28.13
N ASP A 513 52.22 -8.82 -28.94
CA ASP A 513 51.29 -8.52 -30.02
C ASP A 513 51.40 -9.51 -31.19
N GLY A 514 50.26 -9.99 -31.66
CA GLY A 514 50.15 -10.90 -32.80
C GLY A 514 48.76 -10.91 -33.43
N ASN A 515 48.55 -11.78 -34.40
CA ASN A 515 47.26 -11.97 -35.05
C ASN A 515 46.61 -13.26 -34.54
N LEU A 516 45.28 -13.29 -34.48
CA LEU A 516 44.55 -14.50 -34.12
C LEU A 516 43.27 -14.68 -34.94
N SER A 517 42.82 -15.92 -35.07
CA SER A 517 41.51 -16.32 -35.56
C SER A 517 40.99 -17.45 -34.68
N LEU A 518 39.80 -17.28 -34.11
CA LEU A 518 39.13 -18.23 -33.25
C LEU A 518 37.73 -18.52 -33.80
N ASP A 519 37.46 -19.79 -34.06
CA ASP A 519 36.11 -20.31 -34.27
C ASP A 519 35.71 -21.12 -33.02
N LEU A 520 34.63 -20.72 -32.35
CA LEU A 520 34.15 -21.32 -31.11
C LEU A 520 32.68 -21.73 -31.25
N SER A 521 32.32 -22.89 -30.70
CA SER A 521 30.95 -23.35 -30.52
C SER A 521 30.72 -23.81 -29.09
N ALA A 522 29.59 -23.44 -28.50
CA ALA A 522 29.26 -23.79 -27.11
C ALA A 522 27.74 -23.90 -26.87
N SER A 523 27.37 -24.41 -25.69
CA SER A 523 26.00 -24.42 -25.16
C SER A 523 25.91 -23.39 -24.03
N LEU A 524 24.95 -22.47 -24.11
CA LEU A 524 24.59 -21.54 -23.02
C LEU A 524 23.28 -21.97 -22.33
N ALA A 525 22.98 -23.28 -22.33
CA ALA A 525 21.83 -23.83 -21.65
C ALA A 525 21.84 -23.45 -20.15
N ALA A 526 20.67 -23.16 -19.60
CA ALA A 526 20.57 -22.78 -18.20
C ALA A 526 21.10 -23.89 -17.29
N GLY A 527 22.03 -23.54 -16.39
CA GLY A 527 22.65 -24.48 -15.45
C GLY A 527 23.85 -25.25 -16.00
N GLU A 528 24.23 -25.07 -17.28
CA GLU A 528 25.46 -25.66 -17.83
C GLU A 528 26.61 -24.63 -17.86
N PRO A 529 27.78 -24.96 -17.27
CA PRO A 529 28.95 -24.08 -17.37
C PRO A 529 29.47 -23.98 -18.81
N LEU A 530 29.68 -22.74 -19.30
CA LEU A 530 30.24 -22.47 -20.63
C LEU A 530 31.55 -23.25 -20.87
N SER A 531 32.44 -23.26 -19.88
CA SER A 531 33.75 -23.92 -19.97
C SER A 531 33.65 -25.41 -20.28
N GLN A 532 32.56 -26.09 -19.90
CA GLN A 532 32.39 -27.53 -20.13
C GLN A 532 31.76 -27.85 -21.49
N SER A 533 31.08 -26.88 -22.12
CA SER A 533 30.44 -27.07 -23.43
C SER A 533 31.27 -26.51 -24.59
N ALA A 534 32.22 -25.61 -24.30
CA ALA A 534 33.00 -24.90 -25.30
C ALA A 534 33.93 -25.84 -26.11
N SER A 535 33.87 -25.74 -27.43
CA SER A 535 34.77 -26.40 -28.37
C SER A 535 35.14 -25.42 -29.48
N GLY A 536 36.38 -25.41 -29.94
CA GLY A 536 36.81 -24.43 -30.92
C GLY A 536 38.23 -24.62 -31.41
N THR A 537 38.59 -23.89 -32.45
CA THR A 537 39.93 -23.87 -33.03
C THR A 537 40.47 -22.45 -33.03
N LEU A 538 41.63 -22.27 -32.41
CA LEU A 538 42.38 -21.02 -32.40
C LEU A 538 43.61 -21.16 -33.27
N SER A 539 43.80 -20.24 -34.21
CA SER A 539 45.06 -20.02 -34.93
C SER A 539 45.63 -18.68 -34.48
N ALA A 540 46.88 -18.66 -34.04
CA ALA A 540 47.56 -17.44 -33.63
C ALA A 540 48.93 -17.35 -34.31
N SER A 541 49.31 -16.14 -34.75
CA SER A 541 50.60 -15.90 -35.37
C SER A 541 51.29 -14.65 -34.85
N GLN A 542 52.61 -14.73 -34.72
CA GLN A 542 53.48 -13.64 -34.32
C GLN A 542 54.80 -13.80 -35.07
N ASP A 543 55.20 -12.77 -35.82
CA ASP A 543 56.32 -12.83 -36.76
C ASP A 543 56.19 -14.05 -37.68
N ASP A 544 57.22 -14.92 -37.74
CA ASP A 544 57.24 -16.14 -38.54
C ASP A 544 56.67 -17.38 -37.80
N LYS A 545 56.14 -17.21 -36.58
CA LYS A 545 55.61 -18.32 -35.77
C LYS A 545 54.10 -18.37 -35.86
N THR A 546 53.57 -19.56 -36.15
CA THR A 546 52.13 -19.85 -36.16
C THR A 546 51.84 -21.02 -35.23
N ILE A 547 50.77 -20.90 -34.44
CA ILE A 547 50.30 -21.92 -33.50
C ILE A 547 48.84 -22.19 -33.76
N ASN A 548 48.45 -23.46 -33.75
CA ASN A 548 47.06 -23.89 -33.80
C ASN A 548 46.72 -24.68 -32.53
N GLN A 549 45.61 -24.35 -31.89
CA GLN A 549 45.09 -25.07 -30.72
C GLN A 549 43.64 -25.46 -30.95
N THR A 550 43.30 -26.68 -30.54
CA THR A 550 41.92 -27.18 -30.62
C THR A 550 41.40 -27.48 -29.22
N MET A 551 40.26 -26.89 -28.88
CA MET A 551 39.50 -27.16 -27.67
C MET A 551 38.33 -28.09 -27.98
N SER A 552 38.13 -29.12 -27.15
CA SER A 552 36.94 -29.97 -27.18
C SER A 552 36.36 -30.08 -25.77
N LYS A 553 35.13 -29.57 -25.58
CA LYS A 553 34.41 -29.57 -24.31
C LYS A 553 35.27 -29.08 -23.12
N GLY A 554 35.92 -27.93 -23.32
CA GLY A 554 36.81 -27.31 -22.33
C GLY A 554 38.23 -27.88 -22.25
N VAL A 555 38.54 -28.97 -22.96
CA VAL A 555 39.86 -29.60 -22.95
C VAL A 555 40.64 -29.21 -24.19
N VAL A 556 41.78 -28.54 -24.02
CA VAL A 556 42.67 -28.18 -25.14
C VAL A 556 43.65 -29.31 -25.46
N ARG A 557 43.74 -29.64 -26.74
CA ARG A 557 44.79 -30.46 -27.33
C ARG A 557 45.69 -29.54 -28.13
N ALA A 558 46.94 -29.39 -27.70
CA ALA A 558 47.96 -28.75 -28.52
C ALA A 558 48.36 -29.71 -29.64
N GLN A 559 48.45 -29.21 -30.87
CA GLN A 559 49.09 -29.89 -31.99
C GLN A 559 50.45 -29.28 -32.27
#